data_AF-A0A6F8YGZ2-F1
#
_entry.id   AF-A0A6F8YGZ2-F1
#
_cell.length_a   1.000
_cell.length_b   1.000
_cell.length_c   1.000
_cell.angle_alpha   90.00
_cell.angle_beta   90.00
_cell.angle_gamma   90.00
#
_symmetry.space_group_name_H-M   'P 1'
#
loop_
_entity.id
_entity.type
_entity.pdbx_description
1 polymer ?
#
loop_
_entity_poly.entity_id
_entity_poly.type
_entity_poly.pdbx_seq_one_letter_code
_entity_poly.pdbx_strand_id
1 'polypeptide(L)'
;MRDRYLDSLRAAAIVRVIVYHAFPVAWLGYAFPAMGVMFGIGGSLMAHSLDRSNGAPDRVLASRLRRLLPAFWALGAVVVPAMLWAGWPDRPHWPKLLLWLAPVAQPPGNAWAVPATEVLWYIVTYLWFVLLSPILLWVYRRWPLRTVLVPLALVLMVGDSGVVSDLATFGACWIVGFAHRDGALRRMATPLLAALAAGCVAAGVAWVVLLSPGSYDLNEIPPAQALYSLGFVLVLLRVSPRLTWRPFVRVVSAVNSRAVTIYLWHNPAIAMCFVVGDAVGAWRLGGVGYLAVALALLLVPLLALGWIEDVAARRRPRLLPWDGGGRAPAKQPQNVSGG
;
A
#
# COMPACT_ATOMS: atom_id res chain seq x y z
N MET A 1 17.13 -5.34 -12.07
CA MET A 1 17.59 -5.35 -10.67
C MET A 1 16.47 -4.81 -9.79
N ARG A 2 16.26 -5.37 -8.60
CA ARG A 2 15.23 -4.90 -7.66
C ARG A 2 15.64 -3.54 -7.10
N ASP A 3 14.78 -2.54 -7.19
CA ASP A 3 15.08 -1.20 -6.71
C ASP A 3 14.97 -1.15 -5.19
N ARG A 4 16.12 -1.18 -4.52
CA ARG A 4 16.21 -1.23 -3.05
C ARG A 4 15.64 0.02 -2.40
N TYR A 5 15.65 1.15 -3.10
CA TYR A 5 15.13 2.39 -2.58
C TYR A 5 13.60 2.40 -2.59
N LEU A 6 12.96 1.94 -3.67
CA LEU A 6 11.50 1.78 -3.68
C LEU A 6 11.03 0.76 -2.63
N ASP A 7 11.79 -0.31 -2.41
CA ASP A 7 11.53 -1.27 -1.33
C ASP A 7 11.62 -0.58 0.05
N SER A 8 12.59 0.31 0.29
CA SER A 8 12.70 1.05 1.55
C SER A 8 11.56 2.05 1.76
N LEU A 9 11.11 2.74 0.71
CA LEU A 9 9.98 3.66 0.79
C LEU A 9 8.69 2.90 1.14
N ARG A 10 8.48 1.70 0.58
CA ARG A 10 7.35 0.85 0.95
C ARG A 10 7.43 0.42 2.40
N ALA A 11 8.60 -0.03 2.87
CA ALA A 11 8.77 -0.42 4.27
C ALA A 11 8.53 0.77 5.21
N ALA A 12 9.03 1.97 4.87
CA ALA A 12 8.76 3.20 5.61
C ALA A 12 7.27 3.54 5.63
N ALA A 13 6.56 3.39 4.50
CA ALA A 13 5.12 3.58 4.43
C ALA A 13 4.35 2.65 5.38
N ILE A 14 4.70 1.36 5.39
CA ILE A 14 4.07 0.37 6.28
C ILE A 14 4.32 0.73 7.75
N VAL A 15 5.57 1.01 8.12
CA VAL A 15 5.91 1.40 9.50
C VAL A 15 5.16 2.67 9.90
N ARG A 16 5.12 3.68 9.02
CA ARG A 16 4.38 4.92 9.27
C ARG A 16 2.90 4.64 9.48
N VAL A 17 2.25 3.81 8.66
CA VAL A 17 0.83 3.46 8.82
C VAL A 17 0.57 2.82 10.19
N ILE A 18 1.42 1.90 10.63
CA ILE A 18 1.31 1.29 11.97
C ILE A 18 1.44 2.35 13.05
N VAL A 19 2.44 3.23 12.96
CA VAL A 19 2.67 4.29 13.94
C VAL A 19 1.50 5.28 13.97
N TYR A 20 0.92 5.63 12.82
CA TYR A 20 -0.24 6.52 12.73
C TYR A 20 -1.49 5.91 13.40
N HIS A 21 -1.74 4.61 13.25
CA HIS A 21 -2.88 3.98 13.94
C HIS A 21 -2.61 3.70 15.42
N ALA A 22 -1.34 3.51 15.82
CA ALA A 22 -0.98 3.33 17.23
C ALA A 22 -0.95 4.67 18.00
N PHE A 23 -0.58 5.76 17.31
CA PHE A 23 -0.53 7.12 17.81
C PHE A 23 -1.19 8.01 16.76
N PRO A 24 -2.48 8.34 16.90
CA PRO A 24 -3.24 9.12 15.91
C PRO A 24 -2.78 10.58 15.92
N VAL A 25 -1.55 10.82 15.45
CA VAL A 25 -0.93 12.13 15.39
C VAL A 25 -0.99 12.64 13.96
N ALA A 26 -1.88 13.61 13.71
CA ALA A 26 -2.21 14.13 12.38
C ALA A 26 -0.98 14.61 11.57
N TRP A 27 0.08 15.10 12.23
CA TRP A 27 1.29 15.58 11.55
C TRP A 27 2.05 14.47 10.80
N LEU A 28 1.87 13.19 11.17
CA LEU A 28 2.42 12.05 10.43
C LEU A 28 1.86 11.99 9.00
N GLY A 29 0.63 12.49 8.82
CA GLY A 29 -0.02 12.89 7.56
C GLY A 29 0.95 13.58 6.61
N TYR A 30 1.47 14.69 7.10
CA TYR A 30 2.29 15.65 6.39
C TYR A 30 3.76 15.21 6.30
N ALA A 31 4.31 14.58 7.34
CA ALA A 31 5.70 14.15 7.31
C ALA A 31 5.99 13.13 6.19
N PHE A 32 5.06 12.21 5.94
CA PHE A 32 5.20 11.19 4.91
C PHE A 32 3.83 10.69 4.45
N PRO A 33 3.33 11.10 3.27
CA PRO A 33 2.03 10.68 2.74
C PRO A 33 2.10 9.23 2.23
N ALA A 34 2.04 8.28 3.18
CA ALA A 34 2.32 6.87 2.97
C ALA A 34 1.47 6.25 1.85
N MET A 35 0.17 6.55 1.80
CA MET A 35 -0.75 5.96 0.82
C MET A 35 -0.42 6.42 -0.61
N GLY A 36 -0.24 7.73 -0.82
CA GLY A 36 0.18 8.28 -2.11
C GLY A 36 1.51 7.70 -2.59
N VAL A 37 2.49 7.57 -1.68
CA VAL A 37 3.78 6.94 -1.97
C VAL A 37 3.63 5.47 -2.36
N MET A 38 2.83 4.70 -1.63
CA MET A 38 2.56 3.29 -1.95
C MET A 38 1.90 3.14 -3.33
N PHE A 39 0.94 4.00 -3.68
CA PHE A 39 0.32 3.99 -5.01
C PHE A 39 1.29 4.42 -6.12
N GLY A 40 2.12 5.45 -5.91
CA GLY A 40 3.14 5.85 -6.90
C GLY A 40 4.18 4.75 -7.16
N ILE A 41 4.65 4.08 -6.11
CA ILE A 41 5.53 2.92 -6.24
C ILE A 41 4.80 1.76 -6.95
N GLY A 42 3.52 1.54 -6.60
CA GLY A 42 2.65 0.54 -7.20
C GLY A 42 2.53 0.72 -8.71
N GLY A 43 2.22 1.93 -9.17
CA GLY A 43 2.14 2.28 -10.58
C GLY A 43 3.47 2.04 -11.31
N SER A 44 4.59 2.44 -10.71
CA SER A 44 5.91 2.22 -11.32
C SER A 44 6.25 0.74 -11.52
N LEU A 45 5.94 -0.09 -10.53
CA LEU A 45 6.14 -1.54 -10.62
C LEU A 45 5.14 -2.21 -11.57
N MET A 46 3.93 -1.66 -11.67
CA MET A 46 2.91 -2.17 -12.59
C MET A 46 3.32 -1.89 -14.04
N ALA A 47 3.71 -0.66 -14.38
CA ALA A 47 4.26 -0.33 -15.70
C ALA A 47 5.45 -1.24 -16.04
N HIS A 48 6.39 -1.45 -15.12
CA HIS A 48 7.50 -2.37 -15.34
C HIS A 48 7.06 -3.79 -15.66
N SER A 49 6.00 -4.27 -15.01
CA SER A 49 5.50 -5.64 -15.19
C SER A 49 4.79 -5.80 -16.53
N LEU A 50 3.99 -4.80 -16.92
CA LEU A 50 3.30 -4.77 -18.21
C LEU A 50 4.28 -4.67 -19.38
N ASP A 51 5.32 -3.85 -19.27
CA ASP A 51 6.34 -3.75 -20.32
C ASP A 51 7.13 -5.05 -20.52
N ARG A 52 7.31 -5.84 -19.45
CA ARG A 52 8.01 -7.12 -19.51
C ARG A 52 7.12 -8.30 -19.92
N SER A 53 5.80 -8.13 -19.98
CA SER A 53 4.90 -9.25 -20.23
C SER A 53 4.69 -9.59 -21.70
N ASN A 54 5.39 -8.91 -22.62
CA ASN A 54 5.35 -9.16 -24.07
C ASN A 54 3.92 -9.24 -24.62
N GLY A 55 3.03 -8.34 -24.19
CA GLY A 55 1.64 -8.28 -24.67
C GLY A 55 0.66 -9.23 -23.96
N ALA A 56 1.05 -9.84 -22.82
CA ALA A 56 0.15 -10.63 -21.98
C ALA A 56 -0.24 -9.89 -20.68
N PRO A 57 -1.14 -8.89 -20.74
CA PRO A 57 -1.57 -8.14 -19.55
C PRO A 57 -2.35 -9.02 -18.57
N ASP A 58 -3.15 -9.96 -19.06
CA ASP A 58 -3.89 -10.97 -18.29
C ASP A 58 -3.00 -11.72 -17.29
N ARG A 59 -1.81 -12.15 -17.72
CA ARG A 59 -0.83 -12.83 -16.85
C ARG A 59 -0.30 -11.93 -15.74
N VAL A 60 -0.10 -10.64 -16.02
CA VAL A 60 0.34 -9.65 -15.03
C VAL A 60 -0.77 -9.44 -14.01
N LEU A 61 -2.00 -9.22 -14.46
CA LEU A 61 -3.17 -9.03 -13.61
C LEU A 61 -3.38 -10.26 -12.72
N ALA A 62 -3.46 -11.46 -13.30
CA ALA A 62 -3.61 -12.70 -12.54
C ALA A 62 -2.48 -12.90 -11.50
N SER A 63 -1.23 -12.53 -11.84
CA SER A 63 -0.11 -12.60 -10.90
C SER A 63 -0.25 -11.62 -9.74
N ARG A 64 -0.77 -10.41 -9.98
CA ARG A 64 -1.02 -9.39 -8.95
C ARG A 64 -2.19 -9.79 -8.05
N LEU A 65 -3.31 -10.21 -8.63
CA LEU A 65 -4.47 -10.73 -7.90
C LEU A 65 -4.10 -11.89 -6.99
N ARG A 66 -3.36 -12.87 -7.52
CA ARG A 66 -2.89 -14.02 -6.77
C ARG A 66 -1.95 -13.66 -5.62
N ARG A 67 -1.24 -12.54 -5.69
CA ARG A 67 -0.36 -12.05 -4.60
C ARG A 67 -1.12 -11.30 -3.51
N LEU A 68 -2.32 -10.81 -3.81
CA LEU A 68 -3.11 -9.95 -2.93
C LEU A 68 -4.26 -10.72 -2.29
N LEU A 69 -5.08 -11.37 -3.11
CA LEU A 69 -6.35 -11.97 -2.71
C LEU A 69 -6.21 -13.09 -1.66
N PRO A 70 -5.21 -13.98 -1.71
CA PRO A 70 -5.11 -15.04 -0.69
C PRO A 70 -4.94 -14.51 0.74
N ALA A 71 -4.17 -13.44 0.94
CA ALA A 71 -4.02 -12.82 2.26
C ALA A 71 -5.30 -12.11 2.70
N PHE A 72 -6.01 -11.46 1.77
CA PHE A 72 -7.33 -10.88 2.01
C PHE A 72 -8.37 -11.95 2.39
N TRP A 73 -8.41 -13.08 1.69
CA TRP A 73 -9.30 -14.19 2.02
C TRP A 73 -8.95 -14.84 3.36
N ALA A 74 -7.67 -14.90 3.72
CA ALA A 74 -7.26 -15.37 5.04
C ALA A 74 -7.77 -14.47 6.17
N LEU A 75 -7.73 -13.14 5.97
CA LEU A 75 -8.37 -12.20 6.90
C LEU A 75 -9.88 -12.44 6.95
N GLY A 76 -10.56 -12.51 5.79
CA GLY A 76 -12.00 -12.76 5.71
C GLY A 76 -12.42 -14.07 6.39
N ALA A 77 -11.64 -15.14 6.25
CA ALA A 77 -11.89 -16.43 6.88
C ALA A 77 -11.81 -16.39 8.42
N VAL A 78 -11.18 -15.37 9.01
CA VAL A 78 -11.12 -15.17 10.46
C VAL A 78 -12.13 -14.12 10.91
N VAL A 79 -12.14 -12.95 10.27
CA VAL A 79 -12.93 -11.80 10.68
C VAL A 79 -14.42 -12.04 10.43
N VAL A 80 -14.81 -12.68 9.33
CA VAL A 80 -16.24 -12.92 9.04
C VAL A 80 -16.87 -13.86 10.07
N PRO A 81 -16.29 -15.03 10.41
CA PRO A 81 -16.82 -15.85 11.51
C PRO A 81 -16.81 -15.13 12.85
N ALA A 82 -15.76 -14.35 13.15
CA ALA A 82 -15.68 -13.60 14.40
C ALA A 82 -16.80 -12.55 14.51
N MET A 83 -17.12 -11.85 13.41
CA MET A 83 -18.27 -10.93 13.35
C MET A 83 -19.60 -11.65 13.59
N LEU A 84 -19.79 -12.82 12.99
CA LEU A 84 -21.00 -13.61 13.18
C LEU A 84 -21.14 -14.08 14.63
N TRP A 85 -20.03 -14.49 15.26
CA TRP A 85 -20.00 -14.92 16.66
C TRP A 85 -20.24 -13.78 17.64
N ALA A 86 -19.66 -12.60 17.38
CA ALA A 86 -19.85 -11.39 18.20
C ALA A 86 -21.25 -10.75 18.05
N GLY A 87 -22.11 -11.28 17.18
CA GLY A 87 -23.38 -10.68 16.80
C GLY A 87 -23.19 -9.63 15.71
N TRP A 88 -23.70 -9.94 14.51
CA TRP A 88 -23.73 -9.01 13.38
C TRP A 88 -25.17 -8.55 13.12
N PRO A 89 -25.69 -7.59 13.90
CA PRO A 89 -27.10 -7.18 13.84
C PRO A 89 -27.47 -6.63 12.46
N ASP A 90 -26.61 -5.79 11.86
CA ASP A 90 -26.81 -5.19 10.53
C ASP A 90 -26.18 -6.03 9.42
N ARG A 91 -26.26 -7.36 9.52
CA ARG A 91 -25.66 -8.25 8.53
C ARG A 91 -26.27 -7.96 7.15
N PRO A 92 -25.45 -7.63 6.14
CA PRO A 92 -25.98 -7.36 4.83
C PRO A 92 -26.44 -8.65 4.15
N HIS A 93 -27.53 -8.54 3.41
CA HIS A 93 -28.00 -9.63 2.56
C HIS A 93 -27.00 -9.94 1.44
N TRP A 94 -27.14 -11.16 0.91
CA TRP A 94 -26.62 -11.48 -0.42
C TRP A 94 -27.11 -10.42 -1.43
N PRO A 95 -26.28 -9.88 -2.34
CA PRO A 95 -24.92 -10.31 -2.69
C PRO A 95 -23.77 -9.54 -2.03
N LYS A 96 -24.02 -8.61 -1.11
CA LYS A 96 -22.94 -7.76 -0.55
C LYS A 96 -21.85 -8.57 0.18
N LEU A 97 -22.17 -9.75 0.70
CA LEU A 97 -21.16 -10.65 1.29
C LEU A 97 -20.14 -11.19 0.27
N LEU A 98 -20.46 -11.18 -1.04
CA LEU A 98 -19.49 -11.53 -2.08
C LEU A 98 -18.28 -10.60 -2.13
N LEU A 99 -18.37 -9.41 -1.54
CA LEU A 99 -17.24 -8.48 -1.47
C LEU A 99 -16.07 -9.06 -0.66
N TRP A 100 -16.31 -10.04 0.23
CA TRP A 100 -15.27 -10.82 0.88
C TRP A 100 -14.60 -11.86 -0.02
N LEU A 101 -15.18 -12.18 -1.18
CA LEU A 101 -14.55 -13.00 -2.22
C LEU A 101 -13.89 -12.13 -3.30
N ALA A 102 -14.60 -11.12 -3.78
CA ALA A 102 -14.14 -10.18 -4.80
C ALA A 102 -14.30 -8.74 -4.29
N PRO A 103 -13.24 -8.11 -3.74
CA PRO A 103 -13.33 -6.79 -3.10
C PRO A 103 -13.33 -5.65 -4.13
N VAL A 104 -14.37 -5.61 -4.97
CA VAL A 104 -14.59 -4.52 -5.95
C VAL A 104 -15.16 -3.26 -5.30
N ALA A 105 -15.68 -3.40 -4.08
CA ALA A 105 -16.12 -2.33 -3.20
C ALA A 105 -15.76 -2.72 -1.76
N GLN A 106 -15.88 -1.77 -0.83
CA GLN A 106 -15.59 -1.97 0.58
C GLN A 106 -16.36 -3.18 1.14
N PRO A 107 -15.67 -4.25 1.58
CA PRO A 107 -16.33 -5.40 2.18
C PRO A 107 -17.09 -4.98 3.45
N PRO A 108 -18.31 -5.48 3.66
CA PRO A 108 -19.12 -5.05 4.79
C PRO A 108 -18.57 -5.60 6.11
N GLY A 109 -18.70 -4.80 7.17
CA GLY A 109 -18.41 -5.18 8.55
C GLY A 109 -19.46 -4.64 9.52
N ASN A 110 -19.25 -4.87 10.81
CA ASN A 110 -20.01 -4.25 11.90
C ASN A 110 -19.10 -3.32 12.74
N ALA A 111 -19.68 -2.63 13.72
CA ALA A 111 -18.92 -1.73 14.62
C ALA A 111 -17.75 -2.42 15.32
N TRP A 112 -17.89 -3.71 15.66
CA TRP A 112 -16.83 -4.49 16.31
C TRP A 112 -15.63 -4.75 15.38
N ALA A 113 -15.87 -4.98 14.09
CA ALA A 113 -14.82 -5.29 13.11
C ALA A 113 -14.20 -4.07 12.44
N VAL A 114 -14.56 -2.84 12.84
CA VAL A 114 -14.00 -1.59 12.28
C VAL A 114 -12.47 -1.64 12.16
N PRO A 115 -11.70 -2.07 13.19
CA PRO A 115 -10.24 -2.15 13.09
C PRO A 115 -9.75 -3.06 11.96
N ALA A 116 -10.49 -4.12 11.62
CA ALA A 116 -10.13 -5.02 10.52
C ALA A 116 -10.62 -4.53 9.15
N THR A 117 -11.79 -3.88 9.11
CA THR A 117 -12.39 -3.46 7.84
C THR A 117 -11.91 -2.10 7.35
N GLU A 118 -11.52 -1.19 8.24
CA GLU A 118 -11.07 0.16 7.88
C GLU A 118 -9.93 0.12 6.86
N VAL A 119 -8.97 -0.79 7.03
CA VAL A 119 -7.79 -0.90 6.14
C VAL A 119 -8.11 -1.49 4.76
N LEU A 120 -9.32 -2.01 4.54
CA LEU A 120 -9.65 -2.72 3.30
C LEU A 120 -9.79 -1.80 2.09
N TRP A 121 -10.03 -0.50 2.28
CA TRP A 121 -10.16 0.46 1.20
C TRP A 121 -8.93 0.45 0.30
N TYR A 122 -7.73 0.31 0.87
CA TYR A 122 -6.48 0.26 0.11
C TYR A 122 -6.43 -0.96 -0.82
N ILE A 123 -6.91 -2.11 -0.35
CA ILE A 123 -6.94 -3.35 -1.14
C ILE A 123 -7.88 -3.19 -2.32
N VAL A 124 -9.08 -2.62 -2.08
CA VAL A 124 -10.09 -2.34 -3.10
C VAL A 124 -9.52 -1.36 -4.14
N THR A 125 -8.95 -0.25 -3.70
CA THR A 125 -8.40 0.78 -4.58
C THR A 125 -7.18 0.29 -5.35
N TYR A 126 -6.28 -0.46 -4.70
CA TYR A 126 -5.14 -1.10 -5.37
C TYR A 126 -5.59 -2.13 -6.41
N LEU A 127 -6.62 -2.93 -6.10
CA LEU A 127 -7.22 -3.86 -7.04
C LEU A 127 -7.68 -3.13 -8.31
N TRP A 128 -8.45 -2.05 -8.16
CA TRP A 128 -8.91 -1.25 -9.30
C TRP A 128 -7.76 -0.64 -10.09
N PHE A 129 -6.74 -0.08 -9.44
CA PHE A 129 -5.57 0.41 -10.16
C PHE A 129 -4.86 -0.67 -10.95
N VAL A 130 -4.72 -1.89 -10.41
CA VAL A 130 -4.14 -3.03 -11.12
C VAL A 130 -4.99 -3.40 -12.34
N LEU A 131 -6.31 -3.48 -12.19
CA LEU A 131 -7.23 -3.84 -13.26
C LEU A 131 -7.26 -2.78 -14.38
N LEU A 132 -7.25 -1.51 -14.02
CA LEU A 132 -7.31 -0.37 -14.96
C LEU A 132 -5.95 -0.07 -15.61
N SER A 133 -4.84 -0.54 -15.03
CA SER A 133 -3.49 -0.19 -15.46
C SER A 133 -3.15 -0.45 -16.94
N PRO A 134 -3.59 -1.55 -17.59
CA PRO A 134 -3.32 -1.74 -19.02
C PRO A 134 -3.87 -0.59 -19.87
N ILE A 135 -5.08 -0.13 -19.56
CA ILE A 135 -5.75 0.98 -20.25
C ILE A 135 -5.10 2.30 -19.83
N LEU A 136 -4.94 2.54 -18.53
CA LEU A 136 -4.34 3.79 -18.02
C LEU A 136 -2.92 4.01 -18.55
N LEU A 137 -2.11 2.95 -18.65
CA LEU A 137 -0.75 3.03 -19.20
C LEU A 137 -0.78 3.38 -20.70
N TRP A 138 -1.71 2.78 -21.45
CA TRP A 138 -1.91 3.10 -22.86
C TRP A 138 -2.33 4.57 -23.05
N VAL A 139 -3.32 5.05 -22.30
CA VAL A 139 -3.78 6.45 -22.36
C VAL A 139 -2.64 7.39 -21.94
N TYR A 140 -1.92 7.07 -20.86
CA TYR A 140 -0.78 7.86 -20.37
C TYR A 140 0.29 8.04 -21.45
N ARG A 141 0.65 6.97 -22.17
CA ARG A 141 1.66 7.04 -23.24
C ARG A 141 1.22 7.90 -24.41
N ARG A 142 -0.10 8.04 -24.63
CA ARG A 142 -0.65 8.89 -25.69
C ARG A 142 -0.87 10.34 -25.26
N TRP A 143 -1.28 10.56 -24.01
CA TRP A 143 -1.69 11.87 -23.47
C TRP A 143 -1.20 12.09 -22.03
N PRO A 144 0.11 12.11 -21.75
CA PRO A 144 0.65 11.96 -20.41
C PRO A 144 0.15 13.01 -19.42
N LEU A 145 0.13 14.28 -19.82
CA LEU A 145 -0.34 15.38 -18.95
C LEU A 145 -1.83 15.26 -18.66
N ARG A 146 -2.66 15.00 -19.68
CA ARG A 146 -4.11 14.86 -19.51
C ARG A 146 -4.44 13.70 -18.57
N THR A 147 -3.75 12.59 -18.71
CA THR A 147 -3.95 11.42 -17.84
C THR A 147 -3.64 11.75 -16.37
N VAL A 148 -2.59 12.53 -16.09
CA VAL A 148 -2.29 12.97 -14.71
C VAL A 148 -3.33 13.97 -14.17
N LEU A 149 -3.81 14.89 -15.01
CA LEU A 149 -4.77 15.92 -14.59
C LEU A 149 -6.19 15.39 -14.37
N VAL A 150 -6.60 14.34 -15.08
CA VAL A 150 -7.97 13.79 -14.96
C VAL A 150 -8.32 13.35 -13.54
N PRO A 151 -7.52 12.55 -12.81
CA PRO A 151 -7.81 12.22 -11.40
C PRO A 151 -7.88 13.45 -10.49
N LEU A 152 -7.04 14.47 -10.73
CA LEU A 152 -7.05 15.71 -9.96
C LEU A 152 -8.29 16.57 -10.23
N ALA A 153 -8.85 16.52 -11.44
CA ALA A 153 -10.14 17.16 -11.72
C ALA A 153 -11.28 16.33 -11.11
N LEU A 154 -11.19 15.01 -11.20
CA LEU A 154 -12.21 14.09 -10.69
C LEU A 154 -12.37 14.18 -9.18
N VAL A 155 -11.27 14.35 -8.41
CA VAL A 155 -11.35 14.46 -6.94
C VAL A 155 -12.10 15.70 -6.48
N LEU A 156 -12.27 16.71 -7.34
CA LEU A 156 -13.08 17.91 -7.07
C LEU A 156 -14.57 17.73 -7.38
N MET A 157 -14.93 16.67 -8.11
CA MET A 157 -16.29 16.41 -8.60
C MET A 157 -16.96 15.24 -7.89
N VAL A 158 -16.18 14.38 -7.23
CA VAL A 158 -16.66 13.18 -6.54
C VAL A 158 -16.75 13.47 -5.04
N GLY A 159 -17.69 12.82 -4.35
CA GLY A 159 -17.84 12.95 -2.90
C GLY A 159 -16.63 12.42 -2.12
N ASP A 160 -16.68 12.60 -0.80
CA ASP A 160 -15.50 12.47 0.07
C ASP A 160 -15.14 11.02 0.44
N SER A 161 -15.91 10.03 -0.03
CA SER A 161 -15.71 8.63 0.35
C SER A 161 -16.01 7.64 -0.77
N GLY A 162 -15.46 6.44 -0.61
CA GLY A 162 -15.69 5.30 -1.49
C GLY A 162 -14.66 5.18 -2.61
N VAL A 163 -14.78 4.09 -3.36
CA VAL A 163 -13.74 3.66 -4.31
C VAL A 163 -13.42 4.68 -5.40
N VAL A 164 -14.41 5.43 -5.87
CA VAL A 164 -14.20 6.46 -6.90
C VAL A 164 -13.42 7.64 -6.32
N SER A 165 -13.73 8.02 -5.07
CA SER A 165 -13.00 9.08 -4.35
C SER A 165 -11.54 8.68 -4.13
N ASP A 166 -11.29 7.44 -3.71
CA ASP A 166 -9.93 6.93 -3.52
C ASP A 166 -9.15 6.87 -4.84
N LEU A 167 -9.79 6.40 -5.92
CA LEU A 167 -9.18 6.35 -7.26
C LEU A 167 -8.85 7.75 -7.79
N ALA A 168 -9.72 8.73 -7.54
CA ALA A 168 -9.47 10.11 -7.92
C ALA A 168 -8.31 10.71 -7.11
N THR A 169 -8.32 10.49 -5.79
CA THR A 169 -7.32 10.99 -4.84
C THR A 169 -5.92 10.50 -5.17
N PHE A 170 -5.75 9.20 -5.42
CA PHE A 170 -4.44 8.59 -5.60
C PHE A 170 -4.07 8.32 -7.07
N GLY A 171 -4.98 8.57 -8.02
CA GLY A 171 -4.78 8.27 -9.43
C GLY A 171 -3.60 9.01 -10.04
N ALA A 172 -3.44 10.30 -9.71
CA ALA A 172 -2.29 11.08 -10.16
C ALA A 172 -0.96 10.49 -9.66
N CYS A 173 -0.90 10.05 -8.40
CA CYS A 173 0.28 9.38 -7.84
C CYS A 173 0.61 8.09 -8.60
N TRP A 174 -0.40 7.24 -8.86
CA TRP A 174 -0.22 5.99 -9.63
C TRP A 174 0.35 6.25 -11.03
N ILE A 175 -0.19 7.24 -11.74
CA ILE A 175 0.23 7.60 -13.11
C ILE A 175 1.63 8.22 -13.11
N VAL A 176 1.99 9.03 -12.11
CA VAL A 176 3.38 9.50 -11.94
C VAL A 176 4.34 8.31 -11.71
N GLY A 177 3.87 7.21 -11.12
CA GLY A 177 4.59 5.94 -11.10
C GLY A 177 4.95 5.43 -12.51
N PHE A 178 4.04 5.53 -13.47
CA PHE A 178 4.32 5.22 -14.88
C PHE A 178 5.37 6.18 -15.45
N ALA A 179 5.25 7.48 -15.15
CA ALA A 179 6.21 8.50 -15.58
C ALA A 179 7.62 8.28 -15.02
N HIS A 180 7.74 7.77 -13.79
CA HIS A 180 9.02 7.33 -13.23
C HIS A 180 9.60 6.19 -14.07
N ARG A 181 8.78 5.19 -14.42
CA ARG A 181 9.23 4.00 -15.13
C ARG A 181 9.66 4.29 -16.58
N ASP A 182 8.90 5.13 -17.28
CA ASP A 182 9.21 5.59 -18.64
C ASP A 182 10.34 6.65 -18.67
N GLY A 183 10.93 6.97 -17.52
CA GLY A 183 12.04 7.92 -17.39
C GLY A 183 11.66 9.37 -17.66
N ALA A 184 10.36 9.69 -17.79
CA ALA A 184 9.87 11.06 -17.98
C ALA A 184 10.29 11.96 -16.82
N LEU A 185 10.16 11.46 -15.58
CA LEU A 185 10.61 12.21 -14.40
C LEU A 185 12.11 12.50 -14.43
N ARG A 186 12.95 11.62 -15.01
CA ARG A 186 14.41 11.81 -15.13
C ARG A 186 14.80 12.80 -16.23
N ARG A 187 14.00 12.87 -17.30
CA ARG A 187 14.21 13.81 -18.42
C ARG A 187 13.78 15.25 -18.09
N MET A 188 12.90 15.42 -17.11
CA MET A 188 12.47 16.73 -16.64
C MET A 188 13.63 17.49 -15.95
N ALA A 189 13.72 18.79 -16.19
CA ALA A 189 14.66 19.67 -15.50
C ALA A 189 14.36 19.68 -14.00
N THR A 190 15.39 19.51 -13.17
CA THR A 190 15.29 19.52 -11.70
C THR A 190 14.54 20.74 -11.15
N PRO A 191 14.79 22.00 -11.59
CA PRO A 191 14.06 23.15 -11.06
C PRO A 191 12.56 23.11 -11.40
N LEU A 192 12.20 22.63 -12.59
CA LEU A 192 10.79 22.48 -12.98
C LEU A 192 10.09 21.43 -12.12
N LEU A 193 10.73 20.27 -11.90
CA LEU A 193 10.18 19.22 -11.04
C LEU A 193 10.03 19.71 -9.59
N ALA A 194 11.02 20.43 -9.07
CA ALA A 194 10.97 21.01 -7.74
C ALA A 194 9.85 22.05 -7.61
N ALA A 195 9.68 22.93 -8.61
CA ALA A 195 8.60 23.92 -8.62
C ALA A 195 7.21 23.26 -8.68
N LEU A 196 7.03 22.24 -9.52
CA LEU A 196 5.77 21.49 -9.60
C LEU A 196 5.47 20.77 -8.28
N ALA A 197 6.47 20.10 -7.69
CA ALA A 197 6.32 19.42 -6.42
C ALA A 197 5.97 20.38 -5.28
N ALA A 198 6.71 21.50 -5.17
CA ALA A 198 6.46 22.53 -4.17
C ALA A 198 5.09 23.17 -4.36
N GLY A 199 4.69 23.45 -5.61
CA GLY A 199 3.36 23.96 -5.94
C GLY A 199 2.24 23.01 -5.51
N CYS A 200 2.37 21.71 -5.78
CA CYS A 200 1.41 20.70 -5.33
C CYS A 200 1.33 20.60 -3.80
N VAL A 201 2.46 20.59 -3.10
CA VAL A 201 2.49 20.57 -1.63
C VAL A 201 1.85 21.83 -1.05
N ALA A 202 2.23 23.01 -1.55
CA ALA A 202 1.69 24.29 -1.11
C ALA A 202 0.18 24.38 -1.36
N ALA A 203 -0.30 23.93 -2.53
CA ALA A 203 -1.71 23.88 -2.84
C ALA A 203 -2.48 22.93 -1.91
N GLY A 204 -1.94 21.74 -1.60
CA GLY A 204 -2.54 20.81 -0.65
C GLY A 204 -2.64 21.40 0.77
N VAL A 205 -1.58 22.05 1.26
CA VAL A 205 -1.59 22.73 2.56
C VAL A 205 -2.56 23.91 2.58
N ALA A 206 -2.55 24.73 1.53
CA ALA A 206 -3.48 25.85 1.39
C ALA A 206 -4.93 25.38 1.37
N TRP A 207 -5.21 24.23 0.74
CA TRP A 207 -6.55 23.64 0.74
C TRP A 207 -7.03 23.32 2.16
N VAL A 208 -6.18 22.67 2.97
CA VAL A 208 -6.53 22.35 4.36
C VAL A 208 -6.80 23.63 5.15
N VAL A 209 -5.89 24.60 5.08
CA VAL A 209 -5.96 25.82 5.91
C VAL A 209 -7.09 26.75 5.49
N LEU A 210 -7.36 26.88 4.18
CA LEU A 210 -8.27 27.90 3.65
C LEU A 210 -9.66 27.35 3.30
N LEU A 211 -9.76 26.07 2.94
CA LEU A 211 -10.98 25.48 2.34
C LEU A 211 -11.57 24.33 3.16
N SER A 212 -10.93 23.90 4.24
CA SER A 212 -11.39 22.77 5.06
C SER A 212 -11.47 23.13 6.54
N PRO A 213 -12.30 24.12 6.92
CA PRO A 213 -12.48 24.47 8.32
C PRO A 213 -13.07 23.27 9.07
N GLY A 214 -12.35 22.76 10.07
CA GLY A 214 -12.83 21.70 10.97
C GLY A 214 -12.04 20.40 10.96
N SER A 215 -11.15 20.17 9.98
CA SER A 215 -10.22 19.03 10.01
C SER A 215 -8.81 19.45 9.57
N TYR A 216 -7.81 19.00 10.33
CA TYR A 216 -6.41 19.10 9.97
C TYR A 216 -5.83 17.73 9.58
N ASP A 217 -6.66 16.68 9.52
CA ASP A 217 -6.21 15.38 9.04
C ASP A 217 -6.34 15.34 7.52
N LEU A 218 -5.19 15.27 6.85
CA LEU A 218 -5.10 15.16 5.41
C LEU A 218 -5.88 13.95 4.86
N ASN A 219 -6.05 12.88 5.64
CA ASN A 219 -6.78 11.67 5.22
C ASN A 219 -8.29 11.90 5.07
N GLU A 220 -8.83 12.95 5.70
CA GLU A 220 -10.26 13.30 5.64
C GLU A 220 -10.58 14.30 4.53
N ILE A 221 -9.55 14.81 3.81
CA ILE A 221 -9.69 15.87 2.82
C ILE A 221 -9.10 15.38 1.47
N PRO A 222 -9.87 14.64 0.66
CA PRO A 222 -9.38 14.00 -0.57
C PRO A 222 -8.66 14.96 -1.55
N PRO A 223 -9.16 16.17 -1.86
CA PRO A 223 -8.45 17.11 -2.74
C PRO A 223 -7.08 17.53 -2.21
N ALA A 224 -7.00 17.82 -0.91
CA ALA A 224 -5.75 18.19 -0.27
C ALA A 224 -4.76 17.01 -0.27
N GLN A 225 -5.24 15.81 0.04
CA GLN A 225 -4.46 14.58 0.03
C GLN A 225 -3.89 14.28 -1.35
N ALA A 226 -4.68 14.46 -2.41
CA ALA A 226 -4.27 14.22 -3.78
C ALA A 226 -3.09 15.11 -4.18
N LEU A 227 -3.20 16.42 -3.94
CA LEU A 227 -2.17 17.40 -4.28
C LEU A 227 -0.92 17.22 -3.42
N TYR A 228 -1.09 17.08 -2.11
CA TYR A 228 0.02 16.91 -1.18
C TYR A 228 0.82 15.64 -1.46
N SER A 229 0.13 14.51 -1.63
CA SER A 229 0.72 13.22 -2.00
C SER A 229 1.46 13.29 -3.33
N LEU A 230 0.87 13.93 -4.35
CA LEU A 230 1.48 14.07 -5.67
C LEU A 230 2.82 14.80 -5.60
N GLY A 231 2.89 15.91 -4.87
CA GLY A 231 4.13 16.68 -4.70
C GLY A 231 5.25 15.85 -4.07
N PHE A 232 4.94 15.11 -2.99
CA PHE A 232 5.89 14.19 -2.35
C PHE A 232 6.34 13.07 -3.30
N VAL A 233 5.42 12.45 -4.02
CA VAL A 233 5.71 11.34 -4.94
C VAL A 233 6.63 11.78 -6.07
N LEU A 234 6.44 12.99 -6.62
CA LEU A 234 7.32 13.56 -7.66
C LEU A 234 8.78 13.63 -7.20
N VAL A 235 9.01 14.13 -5.98
CA VAL A 235 10.36 14.25 -5.40
C VAL A 235 10.91 12.86 -5.07
N LEU A 236 10.16 12.04 -4.34
CA LEU A 236 10.63 10.75 -3.86
C LEU A 236 10.99 9.81 -5.01
N LEU A 237 10.20 9.77 -6.08
CA LEU A 237 10.50 8.96 -7.27
C LEU A 237 11.66 9.53 -8.11
N ARG A 238 12.00 10.82 -7.99
CA ARG A 238 13.14 11.42 -8.70
C ARG A 238 14.48 11.08 -8.05
N VAL A 239 14.57 11.07 -6.71
CA VAL A 239 15.86 11.10 -5.97
C VAL A 239 16.66 9.77 -6.06
N SER A 240 16.01 8.62 -6.26
CA SER A 240 16.63 7.29 -6.54
C SER A 240 18.04 7.02 -5.95
N PRO A 241 18.27 7.18 -4.62
CA PRO A 241 19.57 6.98 -4.00
C PRO A 241 19.95 5.50 -3.96
N ARG A 242 21.26 5.21 -3.98
CA ARG A 242 21.79 3.83 -3.90
C ARG A 242 21.89 3.40 -2.43
N LEU A 243 21.10 2.41 -2.04
CA LEU A 243 21.18 1.79 -0.71
C LEU A 243 22.08 0.54 -0.73
N THR A 244 23.20 0.63 -0.02
CA THR A 244 24.23 -0.41 0.05
C THR A 244 24.34 -1.09 1.41
N TRP A 245 23.78 -0.50 2.47
CA TRP A 245 23.88 -1.02 3.84
C TRP A 245 23.07 -2.33 4.02
N ARG A 246 23.79 -3.45 4.12
CA ARG A 246 23.24 -4.81 4.11
C ARG A 246 22.21 -5.12 5.21
N PRO A 247 22.42 -4.81 6.51
CA PRO A 247 21.43 -5.16 7.54
C PRO A 247 20.11 -4.41 7.33
N PHE A 248 20.14 -3.14 6.93
CA PHE A 248 18.93 -2.40 6.57
C PHE A 248 18.19 -3.04 5.40
N VAL A 249 18.90 -3.43 4.34
CA VAL A 249 18.28 -4.12 3.20
C VAL A 249 17.64 -5.44 3.62
N ARG A 250 18.19 -6.17 4.60
CA ARG A 250 17.56 -7.39 5.14
C ARG A 250 16.26 -7.07 5.88
N VAL A 251 16.26 -6.07 6.77
CA VAL A 251 15.06 -5.65 7.51
C VAL A 251 13.96 -5.19 6.54
N VAL A 252 14.31 -4.33 5.58
CA VAL A 252 13.39 -3.87 4.53
C VAL A 252 12.84 -5.05 3.72
N SER A 253 13.68 -6.04 3.39
CA SER A 253 13.21 -7.23 2.67
C SER A 253 12.30 -8.12 3.52
N ALA A 254 12.54 -8.21 4.83
CA ALA A 254 11.71 -8.98 5.75
C ALA A 254 10.31 -8.35 5.85
N VAL A 255 10.23 -7.03 6.09
CA VAL A 255 8.96 -6.28 6.12
C VAL A 255 8.22 -6.44 4.79
N ASN A 256 8.91 -6.22 3.66
CA ASN A 256 8.28 -6.31 2.34
C ASN A 256 7.87 -7.73 1.92
N SER A 257 8.42 -8.77 2.55
CA SER A 257 8.05 -10.17 2.28
C SER A 257 6.74 -10.59 2.96
N ARG A 258 6.28 -9.78 3.93
CA ARG A 258 5.06 -9.96 4.72
C ARG A 258 4.18 -8.72 4.71
N ALA A 259 4.31 -7.90 3.67
CA ALA A 259 3.73 -6.56 3.64
C ALA A 259 2.20 -6.61 3.71
N VAL A 260 1.57 -7.58 3.03
CA VAL A 260 0.11 -7.68 2.98
C VAL A 260 -0.44 -8.17 4.31
N THR A 261 0.17 -9.20 4.92
CA THR A 261 -0.23 -9.67 6.24
C THR A 261 -0.01 -8.59 7.30
N ILE A 262 1.15 -7.90 7.31
CA ILE A 262 1.39 -6.78 8.22
C ILE A 262 0.29 -5.71 8.05
N TYR A 263 0.01 -5.32 6.80
CA TYR A 263 -0.99 -4.31 6.51
C TYR A 263 -2.41 -4.72 6.91
N LEU A 264 -2.82 -5.97 6.69
CA LEU A 264 -4.18 -6.40 7.03
C LEU A 264 -4.39 -6.58 8.54
N TRP A 265 -3.35 -6.95 9.28
CA TRP A 265 -3.47 -7.35 10.68
C TRP A 265 -2.98 -6.31 11.69
N HIS A 266 -2.33 -5.22 11.27
CA HIS A 266 -1.82 -4.22 12.21
C HIS A 266 -2.92 -3.55 13.03
N ASN A 267 -4.02 -3.10 12.40
CA ASN A 267 -5.07 -2.38 13.11
C ASN A 267 -5.87 -3.31 14.06
N PRO A 268 -6.22 -4.57 13.69
CA PRO A 268 -6.68 -5.56 14.67
C PRO A 268 -5.71 -5.81 15.84
N ALA A 269 -4.41 -5.88 15.57
CA ALA A 269 -3.39 -6.07 16.61
C ALA A 269 -3.30 -4.86 17.56
N ILE A 270 -3.45 -3.64 17.04
CA ILE A 270 -3.52 -2.40 17.83
C ILE A 270 -4.80 -2.38 18.67
N ALA A 271 -5.95 -2.72 18.10
CA ALA A 271 -7.21 -2.77 18.86
C ALA A 271 -7.12 -3.76 20.04
N MET A 272 -6.54 -4.94 19.81
CA MET A 272 -6.33 -5.94 20.86
C MET A 272 -5.24 -5.55 21.86
N CYS A 273 -4.33 -4.64 21.51
CA CYS A 273 -3.22 -4.26 22.38
C CYS A 273 -3.70 -3.51 23.62
N PHE A 274 -4.82 -2.80 23.57
CA PHE A 274 -5.37 -2.12 24.75
C PHE A 274 -5.83 -3.14 25.79
N VAL A 275 -6.63 -4.13 25.38
CA VAL A 275 -7.13 -5.19 26.26
C VAL A 275 -6.00 -6.03 26.84
N VAL A 276 -5.09 -6.51 25.98
CA VAL A 276 -3.96 -7.36 26.42
C VAL A 276 -2.94 -6.53 27.20
N GLY A 277 -2.69 -5.29 26.77
CA GLY A 277 -1.76 -4.36 27.39
C GLY A 277 -2.16 -4.01 28.81
N ASP A 278 -3.45 -3.77 29.06
CA ASP A 278 -3.96 -3.52 30.41
C ASP A 278 -3.74 -4.71 31.33
N ALA A 279 -3.99 -5.93 30.83
CA ALA A 279 -3.80 -7.17 31.58
C ALA A 279 -2.33 -7.42 31.96
N VAL A 280 -1.37 -7.05 31.11
CA VAL A 280 0.07 -7.25 31.36
C VAL A 280 0.78 -6.03 31.95
N GLY A 281 0.04 -4.95 32.25
CA GLY A 281 0.59 -3.75 32.84
C GLY A 281 1.41 -2.87 31.89
N ALA A 282 1.11 -2.89 30.59
CA ALA A 282 1.79 -2.10 29.56
C ALA A 282 1.71 -0.58 29.81
N TRP A 283 0.66 -0.12 30.50
CA TRP A 283 0.48 1.26 30.95
C TRP A 283 1.67 1.81 31.73
N ARG A 284 2.45 0.96 32.42
CA ARG A 284 3.67 1.35 33.14
C ARG A 284 4.74 1.97 32.24
N LEU A 285 4.73 1.62 30.96
CA LEU A 285 5.64 2.16 29.93
C LEU A 285 4.94 3.15 29.00
N GLY A 286 3.71 3.58 29.34
CA GLY A 286 2.89 4.46 28.53
C GLY A 286 2.65 3.91 27.12
N GLY A 287 2.57 4.81 26.14
CA GLY A 287 2.31 4.45 24.73
C GLY A 287 3.35 3.50 24.13
N VAL A 288 4.59 3.51 24.62
CA VAL A 288 5.64 2.57 24.16
C VAL A 288 5.33 1.14 24.59
N GLY A 289 4.76 0.96 25.79
CA GLY A 289 4.30 -0.35 26.25
C GLY A 289 3.21 -0.93 25.35
N TYR A 290 2.18 -0.15 25.03
CA TYR A 290 1.10 -0.58 24.13
C TYR A 290 1.60 -0.85 22.71
N LEU A 291 2.55 -0.05 22.20
CA LEU A 291 3.19 -0.33 20.91
C LEU A 291 3.93 -1.67 20.92
N ALA A 292 4.70 -1.96 21.98
CA ALA A 292 5.41 -3.23 22.11
C ALA A 292 4.43 -4.42 22.13
N VAL A 293 3.31 -4.30 22.86
CA VAL A 293 2.24 -5.32 22.87
C VAL A 293 1.60 -5.45 21.49
N ALA A 294 1.27 -4.35 20.81
CA ALA A 294 0.70 -4.38 19.46
C ALA A 294 1.64 -5.09 18.46
N LEU A 295 2.94 -4.78 18.50
CA LEU A 295 3.94 -5.44 17.66
C LEU A 295 4.07 -6.92 18.00
N ALA A 296 4.01 -7.30 19.28
CA ALA A 296 4.03 -8.70 19.71
C ALA A 296 2.78 -9.46 19.23
N LEU A 297 1.59 -8.85 19.35
CA LEU A 297 0.34 -9.40 18.84
C LEU A 297 0.36 -9.55 17.31
N LEU A 298 0.98 -8.60 16.60
CA LEU A 298 1.16 -8.66 15.16
C LEU A 298 2.06 -9.84 14.72
N LEU A 299 2.98 -10.31 15.57
CA LEU A 299 3.78 -11.51 15.25
C LEU A 299 2.93 -12.77 15.11
N VAL A 300 1.78 -12.86 15.78
CA VAL A 300 0.89 -14.03 15.74
C VAL A 300 0.37 -14.30 14.31
N PRO A 301 -0.35 -13.37 13.64
CA PRO A 301 -0.77 -13.58 12.26
C PRO A 301 0.40 -13.65 11.29
N LEU A 302 1.53 -12.97 11.57
CA LEU A 302 2.73 -13.08 10.73
C LEU A 302 3.29 -14.49 10.69
N LEU A 303 3.36 -15.18 11.82
CA LEU A 303 3.84 -16.56 11.91
C LEU A 303 2.78 -17.56 11.42
N ALA A 304 1.51 -17.34 11.76
CA ALA A 304 0.41 -18.25 11.43
C ALA A 304 -0.02 -18.18 9.95
N LEU A 305 -0.02 -16.99 9.35
CA LEU A 305 -0.59 -16.72 8.03
C LEU A 305 0.42 -16.13 7.03
N GLY A 306 1.60 -15.69 7.47
CA GLY A 306 2.58 -15.06 6.57
C GLY A 306 3.12 -15.97 5.46
N TRP A 307 3.05 -17.29 5.62
CA TRP A 307 3.41 -18.26 4.58
C TRP A 307 2.49 -18.18 3.35
N ILE A 308 1.26 -17.67 3.51
CA ILE A 308 0.29 -17.48 2.41
C ILE A 308 0.89 -16.56 1.35
N GLU A 309 1.59 -15.49 1.74
CA GLU A 309 2.25 -14.57 0.80
C GLU A 309 3.37 -15.25 -0.01
N ASP A 310 4.02 -16.28 0.54
CA ASP A 310 5.04 -17.03 -0.18
C ASP A 310 4.41 -17.96 -1.22
N VAL A 311 3.36 -18.70 -0.86
CA VAL A 311 2.59 -19.53 -1.79
C VAL A 311 1.98 -18.66 -2.89
N ALA A 312 1.38 -17.54 -2.51
CA ALA A 312 0.85 -16.49 -3.37
C ALA A 312 1.94 -15.84 -4.25
N ALA A 313 3.22 -15.97 -3.92
CA ALA A 313 4.34 -15.53 -4.74
C ALA A 313 5.02 -16.66 -5.54
N ARG A 314 4.52 -17.91 -5.48
CA ARG A 314 5.18 -19.13 -5.99
C ARG A 314 6.59 -19.33 -5.41
N ARG A 315 6.75 -19.04 -4.13
CA ARG A 315 7.97 -19.30 -3.34
C ARG A 315 7.70 -20.45 -2.38
N ARG A 316 8.78 -21.08 -1.88
CA ARG A 316 8.66 -22.06 -0.79
C ARG A 316 8.12 -21.36 0.46
N PRO A 317 7.11 -21.93 1.15
CA PRO A 317 6.55 -21.34 2.35
C PRO A 317 7.61 -21.29 3.45
N ARG A 318 7.70 -20.16 4.15
CA ARG A 318 8.60 -19.96 5.29
C ARG A 318 7.82 -19.36 6.45
N LEU A 319 8.08 -19.86 7.66
CA LEU A 319 7.49 -19.30 8.87
C LEU A 319 8.14 -17.96 9.22
N LEU A 320 9.46 -17.88 9.12
CA LEU A 320 10.22 -16.69 9.46
C LEU A 320 10.61 -15.89 8.20
N PRO A 321 10.39 -14.56 8.18
CA PRO A 321 10.70 -13.72 7.01
C PRO A 321 12.21 -13.50 6.78
N TRP A 322 13.02 -13.74 7.81
CA TRP A 322 14.46 -13.43 7.87
C TRP A 322 15.39 -14.63 7.67
N ASP A 323 14.87 -15.85 7.49
CA ASP A 323 15.70 -17.02 7.17
C ASP A 323 16.20 -16.90 5.72
N GLY A 324 17.38 -16.29 5.55
CA GLY A 324 18.13 -16.19 4.29
C GLY A 324 18.53 -17.57 3.75
N GLY A 325 18.87 -17.77 2.47
CA GLY A 325 19.22 -16.83 1.42
C GLY A 325 19.12 -17.54 0.05
N GLY A 326 19.65 -16.88 -0.98
CA GLY A 326 19.56 -17.36 -2.36
C GLY A 326 20.20 -18.72 -2.56
N ARG A 327 19.45 -19.65 -3.15
CA ARG A 327 20.05 -20.56 -4.10
C ARG A 327 20.14 -19.78 -5.40
N ALA A 328 21.36 -19.43 -5.81
CA ALA A 328 21.61 -19.08 -7.20
C ALA A 328 20.99 -20.18 -8.08
N PRO A 329 20.42 -19.85 -9.26
CA PRO A 329 20.08 -20.89 -10.22
C PRO A 329 21.35 -21.72 -10.44
N ALA A 330 21.23 -23.04 -10.31
CA ALA A 330 22.33 -23.96 -10.58
C ALA A 330 22.91 -23.58 -11.95
N LYS A 331 24.22 -23.30 -12.00
CA LYS A 331 24.92 -23.22 -13.29
C LYS A 331 24.61 -24.53 -14.01
N GLN A 332 23.95 -24.45 -15.17
CA GLN A 332 23.94 -25.57 -16.10
C GLN A 332 25.41 -25.95 -16.36
N PRO A 333 25.76 -27.25 -16.34
CA PRO A 333 27.10 -27.66 -16.72
C PRO A 333 27.33 -27.19 -18.15
N GLN A 334 28.34 -26.33 -18.33
CA GLN A 334 28.92 -26.09 -19.63
C GLN A 334 29.52 -27.42 -20.06
N ASN A 335 28.88 -28.11 -21.01
CA ASN A 335 29.52 -29.17 -21.76
C ASN A 335 30.73 -28.55 -22.46
N VAL A 336 31.91 -28.85 -21.93
CA VAL A 336 33.18 -28.62 -22.60
C VAL A 336 33.21 -29.59 -23.78
N SER A 337 32.96 -29.07 -24.98
CA SER A 337 33.39 -29.72 -26.21
C SER A 337 34.91 -29.50 -26.32
N GLY A 338 35.67 -30.56 -26.06
CA GLY A 338 37.11 -30.63 -26.28
C GLY A 338 37.48 -32.07 -26.61
N GLY A 339 37.78 -32.31 -27.89
CA GLY A 339 38.09 -33.59 -28.51
C GLY A 339 37.96 -33.46 -30.01
#